data_AF-A0A6A6ZC24-F1
#
_entry.id   AF-A0A6A6ZC24-F1
#
_cell.length_a   1.000
_cell.length_b   1.000
_cell.length_c   1.000
_cell.angle_alpha   90.00
_cell.angle_beta   90.00
_cell.angle_gamma   90.00
#
_symmetry.space_group_name_H-M   'P 1'
#
loop_
_entity.id
_entity.type
_entity.pdbx_description
1 polymer ?
#
loop_
_entity_poly.entity_id
_entity_poly.type
_entity_poly.pdbx_seq_one_letter_code
_entity_poly.pdbx_strand_id
1 'polypeptide(L)'
;MGADFRLGPSRFATEHTPSEFEKTLDHVAKHEPLHTLRMLNDPDITYSSTAPAPGQLRTHIAHHESMLCQIAMQNFANEIMRYMVKVGSSIHLLSSSPGAVPEKRPRQDTNGHRWPVYTYIRRQEMNGAGLEEVVAAPLAHAILEMPDCTVLAHAIYM
;
A
#
# COMPACT_ATOMS: atom_id res chain seq x y z
N MET A 1 15.88 11.93 6.45
CA MET A 1 15.56 10.78 7.32
C MET A 1 14.73 9.85 6.47
N GLY A 2 15.18 8.63 6.18
CA GLY A 2 14.59 7.75 5.17
C GLY A 2 14.87 6.28 5.45
N ALA A 3 14.72 5.86 6.70
CA ALA A 3 15.05 4.53 7.19
C ALA A 3 13.90 3.80 7.90
N ASP A 4 12.71 4.41 8.00
CA ASP A 4 11.78 4.09 9.10
C ASP A 4 10.61 3.17 8.72
N PHE A 5 10.48 2.73 7.47
CA PHE A 5 9.52 1.67 7.14
C PHE A 5 10.24 0.32 6.98
N ARG A 6 10.16 -0.50 8.03
CA ARG A 6 10.60 -1.90 8.02
C ARG A 6 9.62 -2.68 8.89
N LEU A 7 8.86 -3.61 8.33
CA LEU A 7 7.97 -4.48 9.10
C LEU A 7 8.77 -5.66 9.70
N GLY A 8 9.43 -5.42 10.84
CA GLY A 8 10.27 -6.40 11.52
C GLY A 8 11.79 -6.25 11.32
N PRO A 9 12.59 -7.16 11.92
CA PRO A 9 14.04 -7.08 11.87
C PRO A 9 14.58 -7.20 10.45
N SER A 10 15.54 -6.32 10.11
CA SER A 10 16.33 -6.47 8.89
C SER A 10 17.02 -7.83 8.91
N ARG A 11 17.18 -8.45 7.74
CA ARG A 11 17.95 -9.72 7.59
C ARG A 11 19.36 -9.65 8.18
N PHE A 12 19.88 -8.44 8.43
CA PHE A 12 21.22 -8.18 8.94
C PHE A 12 21.28 -7.49 10.31
N ALA A 13 20.14 -7.19 10.96
CA ALA A 13 20.11 -6.49 12.25
C ALA A 13 19.47 -7.36 13.34
N THR A 14 20.17 -7.49 14.47
CA THR A 14 19.76 -8.31 15.62
C THR A 14 18.74 -7.63 16.53
N GLU A 15 18.64 -6.29 16.48
CA GLU A 15 17.67 -5.53 17.27
C GLU A 15 16.78 -4.69 16.37
N HIS A 16 15.47 -4.87 16.52
CA HIS A 16 14.45 -4.12 15.80
C HIS A 16 13.48 -3.54 16.82
N THR A 17 13.44 -2.21 16.87
CA THR A 17 12.46 -1.47 17.65
C THR A 17 11.29 -1.13 16.72
N PRO A 18 10.06 -1.62 16.98
CA PRO A 18 8.92 -1.31 16.15
C PRO A 18 8.62 0.19 16.14
N SER A 19 8.42 0.76 14.96
CA SER A 19 7.91 2.11 14.78
C SER A 19 6.47 2.24 15.28
N GLU A 20 6.00 3.48 15.52
CA GLU A 20 4.59 3.72 15.90
C GLU A 20 3.61 3.21 14.84
N PHE A 21 3.99 3.27 13.57
CA PHE A 21 3.18 2.72 12.49
C PHE A 21 3.06 1.19 12.61
N GLU A 22 4.16 0.49 12.87
CA GLU A 22 4.14 -0.97 13.09
C GLU A 22 3.31 -1.37 14.30
N LYS A 23 3.42 -0.64 15.42
CA LYS A 23 2.57 -0.87 16.60
C LYS A 23 1.09 -0.66 16.26
N THR A 24 0.78 0.36 15.48
CA THR A 24 -0.59 0.61 15.01
C THR A 24 -1.09 -0.53 14.13
N LEU A 25 -0.26 -1.03 13.20
CA LEU A 25 -0.60 -2.18 12.36
C LEU A 25 -0.79 -3.45 13.19
N ASP A 26 0.01 -3.68 14.22
CA ASP A 26 -0.16 -4.83 15.14
C ASP A 26 -1.51 -4.77 15.87
N HIS A 27 -1.91 -3.58 16.34
CA HIS A 27 -3.24 -3.39 16.93
C HIS A 27 -4.36 -3.63 15.91
N VAL A 28 -4.26 -3.04 14.72
CA VAL A 28 -5.23 -3.20 13.63
C VAL A 28 -5.36 -4.68 13.23
N ALA A 29 -4.24 -5.38 13.12
CA ALA A 29 -4.18 -6.78 12.70
C ALA A 29 -4.91 -7.74 13.64
N LYS A 30 -4.93 -7.43 14.95
CA LYS A 30 -5.57 -8.24 16.00
C LYS A 30 -7.11 -8.13 16.00
N HIS A 31 -7.69 -7.21 15.23
CA HIS A 31 -9.13 -7.10 15.11
C HIS A 31 -9.66 -8.07 14.04
N GLU A 32 -10.07 -9.26 14.48
CA GLU A 32 -10.59 -10.35 13.62
C GLU A 32 -11.70 -9.95 12.61
N PRO A 33 -12.63 -9.02 12.90
CA PRO A 33 -13.66 -8.65 11.93
C PRO A 33 -13.13 -7.75 10.80
N LEU A 34 -11.95 -7.15 10.95
CA LEU A 34 -11.41 -6.21 9.97
C LEU A 34 -10.83 -6.95 8.77
N HIS A 35 -11.51 -6.84 7.64
CA HIS A 35 -11.05 -7.40 6.38
C HIS A 35 -10.40 -6.37 5.44
N THR A 36 -10.57 -5.07 5.74
CA THR A 36 -10.12 -3.95 4.92
C THR A 36 -9.38 -2.93 5.76
N LEU A 37 -8.19 -2.53 5.28
CA LEU A 37 -7.42 -1.40 5.80
C LEU A 37 -7.42 -0.27 4.77
N ARG A 38 -7.99 0.88 5.14
CA ARG A 38 -7.92 2.10 4.32
C ARG A 38 -7.04 3.14 5.01
N MET A 39 -6.00 3.57 4.32
CA MET A 39 -5.13 4.66 4.70
C MET A 39 -5.62 5.95 4.01
N LEU A 40 -5.84 6.99 4.81
CA LEU A 40 -6.29 8.32 4.36
C LEU A 40 -5.14 9.30 4.12
N ASN A 41 -3.92 8.84 4.35
CA ASN A 41 -2.69 9.59 4.10
C ASN A 41 -1.80 8.70 3.26
N ASP A 42 -1.10 9.30 2.31
CA ASP A 42 -0.02 8.59 1.62
C ASP A 42 1.10 8.31 2.64
N PRO A 43 1.63 7.07 2.67
CA PRO A 43 2.79 6.79 3.48
C PRO A 43 3.95 7.70 3.06
N ASP A 44 4.70 8.22 4.04
CA ASP A 44 5.93 8.96 3.76
C ASP A 44 7.02 7.95 3.37
N ILE A 45 7.01 7.54 2.10
CA ILE A 45 7.98 6.56 1.61
C ILE A 45 9.18 7.26 1.00
N THR A 46 10.22 7.38 1.80
CA THR A 46 11.55 7.77 1.32
C THR A 46 12.25 6.53 0.74
N TYR A 47 12.04 6.24 -0.54
CA TYR A 47 12.94 5.30 -1.23
C TYR A 47 14.29 5.98 -1.45
N SER A 48 15.39 5.23 -1.57
CA SER A 48 16.72 5.76 -1.92
C SER A 48 16.79 6.47 -3.29
N SER A 49 15.66 6.51 -3.98
CA SER A 49 15.39 7.30 -5.17
C SER A 49 15.32 8.79 -4.81
N THR A 50 15.83 9.66 -5.68
CA THR A 50 15.60 11.12 -5.60
C THR A 50 14.14 11.51 -5.86
N ALA A 51 13.22 10.54 -5.94
CA ALA A 51 11.79 10.77 -6.04
C ALA A 51 11.28 11.53 -4.81
N PRO A 52 10.39 12.52 -4.99
CA PRO A 52 9.69 13.13 -3.88
C PRO A 52 8.84 12.09 -3.16
N ALA A 53 8.69 12.22 -1.84
CA ALA A 53 7.79 11.34 -1.10
C ALA A 53 6.35 11.53 -1.64
N PRO A 54 5.57 10.44 -1.81
CA PRO A 54 4.16 10.48 -2.21
C PRO A 54 3.37 11.67 -1.65
N GLY A 55 3.39 11.87 -0.32
CA GLY A 55 2.61 12.92 0.35
C GLY A 55 3.01 14.38 0.03
N GLN A 56 4.17 14.60 -0.60
CA GLN A 56 4.68 15.93 -0.99
C GLN A 56 4.13 16.40 -2.35
N LEU A 57 3.50 15.51 -3.11
CA LEU A 57 3.12 15.72 -4.49
C LEU A 57 1.60 15.82 -4.69
N ARG A 58 0.99 16.84 -4.07
CA ARG A 58 -0.48 16.95 -3.96
C ARG A 58 -1.20 17.61 -5.15
N THR A 59 -0.49 18.26 -6.06
CA THR A 59 -1.13 19.15 -7.06
C THR A 59 -0.90 18.73 -8.51
N HIS A 60 0.32 18.35 -8.89
CA HIS A 60 0.62 17.83 -10.22
C HIS A 60 1.94 17.06 -10.17
N ILE A 61 1.96 15.87 -10.77
CA ILE A 61 3.18 15.07 -10.87
C ILE A 61 3.51 14.75 -12.32
N ALA A 62 4.78 14.76 -12.64
CA ALA A 62 5.25 14.30 -13.94
C ALA A 62 5.04 12.78 -14.07
N HIS A 63 4.94 12.30 -15.32
CA HIS A 63 4.74 10.87 -15.59
C HIS A 63 5.81 10.00 -14.92
N HIS A 64 7.07 10.42 -14.99
CA HIS A 64 8.18 9.68 -14.38
C HIS A 64 8.06 9.59 -12.85
N GLU A 65 7.64 10.67 -12.17
CA GLU A 65 7.39 10.67 -10.72
C GLU A 65 6.23 9.74 -10.36
N SER A 66 5.18 9.72 -11.19
CA SER A 66 4.04 8.81 -11.01
C SER A 66 4.46 7.35 -11.07
N MET A 67 5.37 6.99 -11.98
CA MET A 67 5.91 5.64 -12.08
C MET A 67 6.72 5.27 -10.84
N LEU A 68 7.55 6.19 -10.33
CA LEU A 68 8.33 5.96 -9.11
C LEU A 68 7.40 5.76 -7.91
N CYS A 69 6.34 6.56 -7.79
CA CYS A 69 5.33 6.40 -6.75
C CYS A 69 4.57 5.07 -6.87
N GLN A 70 4.28 4.59 -8.08
CA GLN A 70 3.62 3.29 -8.29
C GLN A 70 4.50 2.12 -7.83
N ILE A 71 5.79 2.13 -8.18
CA ILE A 71 6.75 1.10 -7.73
C ILE A 71 6.89 1.14 -6.20
N ALA A 72 7.01 2.34 -5.66
CA ALA A 72 7.06 2.60 -4.23
C ALA A 72 5.84 2.00 -3.49
N MET A 73 4.64 2.34 -3.94
CA MET A 73 3.40 1.85 -3.33
C MET A 73 3.22 0.34 -3.47
N GLN A 74 3.65 -0.27 -4.58
CA GLN A 74 3.61 -1.72 -4.76
C GLN A 74 4.50 -2.44 -3.74
N ASN A 75 5.72 -1.94 -3.50
CA ASN A 75 6.63 -2.52 -2.52
C ASN A 75 6.07 -2.38 -1.10
N PHE A 76 5.59 -1.18 -0.75
CA PHE A 76 4.92 -0.92 0.52
C PHE A 76 3.72 -1.86 0.74
N ALA A 77 2.84 -2.00 -0.25
CA ALA A 77 1.66 -2.86 -0.16
C ALA A 77 2.03 -4.34 0.00
N ASN A 78 3.06 -4.82 -0.71
CA ASN A 78 3.58 -6.18 -0.55
C ASN A 78 4.06 -6.43 0.88
N GLU A 79 4.82 -5.50 1.46
CA GLU A 79 5.32 -5.62 2.82
C GLU A 79 4.17 -5.65 3.84
N ILE A 80 3.17 -4.77 3.70
CA ILE A 80 1.97 -4.77 4.54
C ILE A 80 1.23 -6.11 4.45
N MET A 81 0.96 -6.60 3.24
CA MET A 81 0.20 -7.85 3.07
C MET A 81 0.94 -9.06 3.63
N ARG A 82 2.26 -9.16 3.43
CA ARG A 82 3.07 -10.22 4.03
C ARG A 82 3.05 -10.15 5.55
N TYR A 83 3.15 -8.96 6.12
CA TYR A 83 3.07 -8.77 7.56
C TYR A 83 1.70 -9.18 8.10
N MET A 84 0.60 -8.74 7.47
CA MET A 84 -0.77 -9.10 7.88
C MET A 84 -0.97 -10.61 7.91
N VAL A 85 -0.45 -11.34 6.91
CA VAL A 85 -0.48 -12.83 6.94
C VAL A 85 0.35 -13.38 8.08
N LYS A 86 1.58 -12.88 8.27
CA LYS A 86 2.49 -13.35 9.31
C LYS A 86 1.89 -13.24 10.72
N VAL A 87 1.10 -12.19 10.97
CA VAL A 87 0.42 -11.98 12.27
C VAL A 87 -0.98 -12.59 12.35
N GLY A 88 -1.42 -13.33 11.33
CA GLY A 88 -2.71 -14.01 11.31
C GLY A 88 -3.92 -13.10 11.07
N SER A 89 -3.72 -11.91 10.50
CA SER A 89 -4.81 -10.95 10.25
C SER A 89 -5.73 -11.39 9.10
N SER A 90 -7.03 -11.14 9.26
CA SER A 90 -8.07 -11.31 8.25
C SER A 90 -8.09 -10.19 7.20
N ILE A 91 -7.29 -9.13 7.38
CA ILE A 91 -7.14 -8.05 6.41
C ILE A 91 -6.58 -8.61 5.10
N HIS A 92 -7.37 -8.46 4.04
CA HIS A 92 -7.02 -8.91 2.69
C HIS A 92 -7.16 -7.80 1.65
N LEU A 93 -7.66 -6.62 2.04
CA LEU A 93 -7.75 -5.45 1.17
C LEU A 93 -7.04 -4.26 1.81
N LEU A 94 -6.14 -3.64 1.04
CA LEU A 94 -5.42 -2.42 1.42
C LEU A 94 -5.79 -1.33 0.42
N SER A 95 -6.22 -0.17 0.88
CA SER A 95 -6.47 0.99 0.05
C SER A 95 -5.74 2.21 0.60
N SER A 96 -4.98 2.90 -0.25
CA SER A 96 -4.47 4.25 0.03
C SER A 96 -5.29 5.23 -0.80
N SER A 97 -6.00 6.13 -0.13
CA SER A 97 -6.84 7.13 -0.77
C SER A 97 -6.67 8.42 0.05
N PRO A 98 -5.67 9.25 -0.30
CA PRO A 98 -5.45 10.49 0.42
C PRO A 98 -6.66 11.42 0.27
N GLY A 99 -6.92 12.20 1.32
CA GLY A 99 -8.05 13.14 1.32
C GLY A 99 -7.95 14.27 0.29
N ALA A 100 -6.77 14.50 -0.30
CA ALA A 100 -6.56 15.46 -1.38
C ALA A 100 -6.12 14.70 -2.64
N VAL A 101 -6.99 14.68 -3.66
CA VAL A 101 -6.72 14.08 -4.96
C VAL A 101 -6.62 15.19 -6.00
N PRO A 102 -5.57 15.22 -6.86
CA PRO A 102 -5.48 16.23 -7.90
C PRO A 102 -6.61 16.06 -8.92
N GLU A 103 -7.21 17.17 -9.36
CA GLU A 103 -8.29 17.18 -10.37
C GLU A 103 -7.89 16.39 -11.63
N LYS A 104 -6.65 16.59 -12.08
CA LYS A 104 -6.06 15.84 -13.19
C LYS A 104 -5.13 14.75 -12.66
N ARG A 105 -5.66 13.54 -12.57
CA ARG A 105 -4.87 12.36 -12.23
C ARG A 105 -4.03 11.85 -13.42
N PRO A 106 -2.80 11.37 -13.17
CA PRO A 106 -2.04 10.63 -14.16
C PRO A 106 -2.81 9.43 -14.74
N ARG A 107 -2.32 8.94 -15.88
CA ARG A 107 -2.84 7.72 -16.49
C ARG A 107 -2.57 6.53 -15.56
N GLN A 108 -3.53 5.60 -15.53
CA GLN A 108 -3.33 4.31 -14.88
C GLN A 108 -2.24 3.52 -15.62
N ASP A 109 -1.36 2.86 -14.87
CA ASP A 109 -0.34 1.98 -15.47
C ASP A 109 -0.96 0.66 -15.96
N THR A 110 -0.15 -0.18 -16.61
CA THR A 110 -0.60 -1.49 -17.12
C THR A 110 -0.95 -2.48 -16.01
N ASN A 111 -0.54 -2.22 -14.78
CA ASN A 111 -0.81 -3.06 -13.63
C ASN A 111 -2.06 -2.59 -12.87
N GLY A 112 -2.71 -1.49 -13.28
CA GLY A 112 -3.91 -0.97 -12.62
C GLY A 112 -3.62 0.08 -11.54
N HIS A 113 -2.37 0.48 -11.31
CA HIS A 113 -2.05 1.54 -10.37
C HIS A 113 -2.37 2.92 -10.92
N ARG A 114 -2.89 3.82 -10.07
CA ARG A 114 -3.14 5.20 -10.46
C ARG A 114 -2.90 6.17 -9.31
N TRP A 115 -1.84 6.96 -9.40
CA TRP A 115 -1.58 8.01 -8.41
C TRP A 115 -2.78 8.97 -8.25
N PRO A 116 -3.12 9.40 -7.02
CA PRO A 116 -2.58 8.95 -5.72
C PRO A 116 -3.40 7.82 -5.06
N VAL A 117 -4.37 7.24 -5.77
CA VAL A 117 -5.31 6.28 -5.21
C VAL A 117 -4.91 4.86 -5.59
N TYR A 118 -4.50 4.08 -4.59
CA TYR A 118 -4.01 2.73 -4.76
C TYR A 118 -4.91 1.76 -4.02
N THR A 119 -5.32 0.66 -4.64
CA THR A 119 -6.06 -0.40 -3.95
C THR A 119 -5.48 -1.74 -4.34
N TYR A 120 -5.27 -2.59 -3.33
CA TYR A 120 -4.64 -3.89 -3.45
C TYR A 120 -5.47 -4.95 -2.76
N ILE A 121 -5.54 -6.13 -3.37
CA ILE A 121 -6.03 -7.35 -2.74
C ILE A 121 -4.86 -8.29 -2.45
N ARG A 122 -4.94 -8.98 -1.32
CA ARG A 122 -3.98 -10.01 -0.95
C ARG A 122 -4.15 -11.22 -1.86
N ARG A 123 -3.06 -11.64 -2.51
CA ARG A 123 -3.00 -12.89 -3.27
C ARG A 123 -1.85 -13.76 -2.81
N GLN A 124 -2.00 -15.07 -3.03
CA GLN A 124 -0.92 -16.04 -2.96
C GLN A 124 -0.52 -16.38 -4.39
N GLU A 125 0.76 -16.23 -4.70
CA GLU A 125 1.32 -16.54 -6.02
C GLU A 125 2.54 -17.44 -5.86
N MET A 126 2.79 -18.29 -6.83
CA MET A 126 3.99 -19.13 -6.86
C MET A 126 5.11 -18.35 -7.55
N ASN A 127 6.23 -18.15 -6.86
CA ASN A 127 7.38 -17.48 -7.46
C ASN A 127 8.15 -18.43 -8.40
N GLY A 128 9.15 -17.90 -9.11
CA GLY A 128 9.94 -18.67 -10.08
C GLY A 128 10.75 -19.84 -9.49
N ALA A 129 10.87 -19.92 -8.16
CA ALA A 129 11.48 -21.04 -7.44
C ALA A 129 10.46 -22.10 -6.98
N GLY A 130 9.18 -21.94 -7.33
CA GLY A 130 8.11 -22.84 -6.90
C GLY A 130 7.62 -22.59 -5.47
N LEU A 131 8.01 -21.48 -4.84
CA LEU A 131 7.60 -21.14 -3.48
C LEU A 131 6.38 -20.24 -3.50
N GLU A 132 5.42 -20.53 -2.63
CA GLU A 132 4.27 -19.64 -2.41
C GLU A 132 4.71 -18.35 -1.73
N GLU A 133 4.25 -17.23 -2.26
CA GLU A 133 4.52 -15.90 -1.77
C GLU A 133 3.24 -15.08 -1.70
N VAL A 134 3.14 -14.27 -0.64
CA VAL A 134 2.04 -13.31 -0.50
C VAL A 134 2.41 -12.04 -1.24
N VAL A 135 1.54 -11.63 -2.15
CA VAL A 135 1.68 -10.40 -2.95
C VAL A 135 0.43 -9.53 -2.80
N ALA A 136 0.63 -8.22 -2.97
CA ALA A 136 -0.43 -7.23 -3.07
C ALA A 136 -0.76 -7.04 -4.56
N ALA A 137 -1.88 -7.61 -5.01
CA ALA A 137 -2.31 -7.48 -6.40
C ALA A 137 -3.14 -6.19 -6.56
N PRO A 138 -2.71 -5.24 -7.41
CA PRO A 138 -3.46 -4.00 -7.66
C PRO A 138 -4.83 -4.28 -8.28
N LEU A 139 -5.83 -3.51 -7.87
CA LEU A 139 -7.18 -3.51 -8.44
C LEU A 139 -7.35 -2.29 -9.33
N ALA A 140 -7.49 -2.52 -10.64
CA ALA A 140 -7.63 -1.45 -11.62
C ALA A 140 -8.98 -0.73 -11.47
N HIS A 141 -10.02 -1.46 -11.07
CA HIS A 141 -11.38 -1.00 -10.90
C HIS A 141 -11.96 -1.50 -9.58
N ALA A 142 -11.33 -1.11 -8.47
CA ALA A 142 -11.62 -1.65 -7.14
C ALA A 142 -13.11 -1.72 -6.76
N ILE A 143 -13.94 -0.73 -7.14
CA ILE A 143 -15.39 -0.75 -6.86
C ILE A 143 -16.14 -1.79 -7.70
N LEU A 144 -15.74 -2.00 -8.95
CA LEU A 144 -16.34 -3.03 -9.80
C LEU A 144 -15.88 -4.43 -9.36
N GLU A 145 -14.63 -4.54 -8.92
CA GLU A 145 -14.03 -5.80 -8.50
C GLU A 145 -14.45 -6.20 -7.08
N MET A 146 -14.81 -5.23 -6.22
CA MET A 146 -15.19 -5.43 -4.81
C MET A 146 -16.46 -4.62 -4.46
N PRO A 147 -17.62 -4.93 -5.06
CA PRO A 147 -18.85 -4.15 -4.91
C PRO A 147 -19.37 -4.09 -3.47
N ASP A 148 -19.09 -5.11 -2.66
CA ASP A 148 -19.53 -5.20 -1.26
C ASP A 148 -18.66 -4.36 -0.29
N CYS A 149 -17.53 -3.82 -0.76
CA CYS A 149 -16.61 -3.05 0.07
C CYS A 149 -17.03 -1.56 0.12
N THR A 150 -17.96 -1.23 1.01
CA THR A 150 -18.49 0.14 1.19
C THR A 150 -17.41 1.19 1.49
N VAL A 151 -16.29 0.77 2.11
CA VAL A 151 -15.14 1.63 2.42
C VAL A 151 -14.51 2.25 1.16
N LEU A 152 -14.63 1.58 0.01
CA LEU A 152 -14.11 2.06 -1.28
C LEU A 152 -15.04 3.07 -1.97
N ALA A 153 -16.35 3.02 -1.71
CA ALA A 153 -17.34 3.89 -2.37
C ALA A 153 -17.12 5.39 -2.07
N HIS A 154 -16.54 5.71 -0.91
CA HIS A 154 -16.26 7.08 -0.49
C HIS A 154 -15.03 7.71 -1.18
N ALA A 155 -14.24 6.94 -1.94
CA ALA A 155 -13.03 7.45 -2.60
C ALA A 155 -13.27 8.17 -3.94
N ILE A 156 -14.53 8.23 -4.43
CA ILE A 156 -14.89 8.83 -5.74
C ILE A 156 -15.39 10.28 -5.62
N TYR A 157 -15.94 10.68 -4.48
CA TYR A 157 -16.63 11.98 -4.33
C TYR A 157 -15.75 13.09 -3.71
N MET A 158 -14.45 12.87 -3.59
CA MET A 158 -13.45 13.86 -3.13
C MET A 158 -12.44 14.12 -4.24
#